data_AF-A0A817GAK2-F1
#
_entry.id   AF-A0A817GAK2-F1
#
_cell.length_a   1.000
_cell.length_b   1.000
_cell.length_c   1.000
_cell.angle_alpha   90.00
_cell.angle_beta   90.00
_cell.angle_gamma   90.00
#
_symmetry.space_group_name_H-M   'P 1'
#
loop_
_entity.id
_entity.type
_entity.pdbx_description
1 polymer ?
#
loop_
_entity_poly.entity_id
_entity_poly.type
_entity_poly.pdbx_seq_one_letter_code
_entity_poly.pdbx_strand_id
1 'polypeptide(L)'
;MSSKLGIIEWLDNTRPLKDLIEESYDNNELNIITSQVKQTAKTANNTVMYAELFLSLTKTQVQEEFNHIQSVISADLLRPAYYKIVNFHEGFYTLRRQFITSYAVLCTTSQYILGIGDRHQSKYYLSVPELIPIRLIRQLTQLISPISTASLFHATIIHTMNALRENSDLLLSTMDVFIKEPLME
;
A
#
# COMPACT_ATOMS: atom_id res chain seq x y z
N MET A 1 3.61 22.08 23.62
CA MET A 1 4.21 21.06 22.75
C MET A 1 5.72 21.26 22.76
N SER A 2 6.51 20.19 22.90
CA SER A 2 7.99 20.24 22.88
C SER A 2 8.46 19.69 21.53
N SER A 3 9.70 19.96 21.11
CA SER A 3 10.28 19.40 19.87
C SER A 3 10.24 17.86 19.80
N LYS A 4 10.09 17.19 20.94
CA LYS A 4 9.99 15.72 21.04
C LYS A 4 8.57 15.20 21.35
N LEU A 5 7.60 16.09 21.53
CA LEU A 5 6.23 15.73 21.92
C LEU A 5 5.22 16.44 21.03
N GLY A 6 4.58 15.65 20.16
CA GLY A 6 3.42 16.04 19.39
C GLY A 6 2.15 15.32 19.89
N ILE A 7 1.00 15.84 19.50
CA ILE A 7 -0.31 15.20 19.68
C ILE A 7 -0.85 14.95 18.29
N ILE A 8 -1.41 13.76 18.07
CA ILE A 8 -2.03 13.35 16.81
C ILE A 8 -3.50 13.11 17.11
N GLU A 9 -4.38 13.54 16.21
CA GLU A 9 -5.80 13.24 16.31
C GLU A 9 -6.04 11.73 16.16
N TRP A 10 -6.80 11.16 17.10
CA TRP A 10 -7.26 9.79 16.98
C TRP A 10 -8.59 9.77 16.23
N LEU A 11 -8.64 9.03 15.12
CA LEU A 11 -9.86 8.86 14.35
C LEU A 11 -10.61 7.62 14.86
N ASP A 12 -11.78 7.85 15.45
CA ASP A 12 -12.65 6.79 15.94
C ASP A 12 -13.14 5.89 14.80
N ASN A 13 -13.40 4.61 15.12
CA ASN A 13 -13.90 3.59 14.19
C ASN A 13 -12.99 3.31 12.97
N THR A 14 -11.70 3.64 13.07
CA THR A 14 -10.71 3.24 12.08
C THR A 14 -10.02 1.94 12.50
N ARG A 15 -9.77 1.06 11.53
CA ARG A 15 -9.01 -0.19 11.73
C ARG A 15 -7.92 -0.28 10.68
N PRO A 16 -6.71 -0.75 11.02
CA PRO A 16 -5.66 -0.90 10.03
C PRO A 16 -6.04 -2.00 9.04
N LEU A 17 -5.65 -1.80 7.78
CA LEU A 17 -5.95 -2.76 6.70
C LEU A 17 -5.39 -4.16 6.98
N LYS A 18 -4.26 -4.23 7.70
CA LYS A 18 -3.64 -5.49 8.10
C LYS A 18 -4.59 -6.34 8.94
N ASP A 19 -5.15 -5.78 10.00
CA ASP A 19 -6.06 -6.50 10.90
C ASP A 19 -7.32 -6.98 10.15
N LEU A 20 -7.81 -6.19 9.19
CA LEU A 20 -8.94 -6.57 8.35
C LEU A 20 -8.65 -7.80 7.47
N ILE A 21 -7.42 -7.89 6.95
CA ILE A 21 -6.97 -9.05 6.16
C ILE A 21 -6.69 -10.23 7.08
N GLU A 22 -6.12 -9.99 8.28
CA GLU A 22 -5.88 -11.04 9.28
C GLU A 22 -7.17 -11.72 9.74
N GLU A 23 -8.27 -10.97 9.85
CA GLU A 23 -9.60 -11.49 10.21
C GLU A 23 -10.25 -12.37 9.13
N SER A 24 -9.78 -12.30 7.88
CA SER A 24 -10.34 -13.09 6.78
C SER A 24 -9.56 -14.35 6.42
N TYR A 25 -8.39 -14.58 7.03
CA TYR A 25 -7.65 -15.82 6.84
C TYR A 25 -8.29 -17.00 7.57
N ASP A 26 -8.16 -18.18 6.96
CA ASP A 26 -8.38 -19.44 7.65
C ASP A 26 -7.17 -19.80 8.52
N ASN A 27 -7.41 -20.42 9.68
CA ASN A 27 -6.36 -20.84 10.63
C ASN A 27 -5.29 -21.75 9.99
N ASN A 28 -5.65 -22.47 8.92
CA ASN A 28 -4.72 -23.32 8.17
C ASN A 28 -3.78 -22.50 7.26
N GLU A 29 -4.28 -21.44 6.65
CA GLU A 29 -3.49 -20.55 5.77
C GLU A 29 -2.47 -19.73 6.59
N LEU A 30 -2.86 -19.27 7.78
CA LEU A 30 -1.97 -18.54 8.69
C LEU A 30 -0.73 -19.37 9.08
N ASN A 31 -0.89 -20.67 9.28
CA ASN A 31 0.21 -21.57 9.62
C ASN A 31 1.18 -21.75 8.44
N ILE A 32 0.66 -21.86 7.21
CA ILE A 32 1.47 -21.96 5.99
C ILE A 32 2.26 -20.67 5.78
N ILE A 33 1.62 -19.51 5.87
CA ILE A 33 2.25 -18.20 5.71
C ILE A 33 3.34 -18.00 6.77
N THR A 34 3.05 -18.33 8.03
CA THR A 34 4.00 -18.22 9.14
C THR A 34 5.21 -19.12 8.93
N SER A 35 5.02 -20.32 8.36
CA SER A 35 6.11 -21.27 8.11
C SER A 35 7.04 -20.81 6.98
N GLN A 36 6.51 -20.25 5.89
CA GLN A 36 7.30 -19.80 4.74
C GLN A 36 8.00 -18.46 5.01
N VAL A 37 7.34 -17.50 5.66
CA VAL A 37 7.95 -16.19 5.97
C VAL A 37 9.07 -16.31 7.01
N LYS A 38 8.97 -17.28 7.94
CA LYS A 38 10.06 -17.55 8.91
C LYS A 38 11.29 -18.19 8.28
N GLN A 39 11.20 -18.80 7.10
CA GLN A 39 12.36 -19.35 6.39
C GLN A 39 13.16 -18.25 5.70
N THR A 40 12.50 -17.20 5.20
CA THR A 40 13.16 -16.09 4.49
C THR A 40 13.73 -15.02 5.43
N ALA A 41 13.19 -14.88 6.65
CA ALA A 41 13.59 -13.84 7.60
C ALA A 41 14.80 -14.19 8.51
N LYS A 42 15.38 -15.39 8.41
CA LYS A 42 16.47 -15.86 9.31
C LYS A 42 17.88 -15.41 8.91
N THR A 43 18.05 -14.65 7.84
CA THR A 43 19.39 -14.23 7.36
C THR A 43 19.68 -12.82 7.83
N ALA A 44 20.65 -12.67 8.73
CA ALA A 44 20.85 -11.49 9.57
C ALA A 44 21.22 -10.17 8.85
N ASN A 45 21.48 -10.16 7.54
CA ASN A 45 21.80 -8.94 6.77
C ASN A 45 20.94 -8.82 5.50
N ASN A 46 19.67 -8.42 5.67
CA ASN A 46 18.72 -8.28 4.56
C ASN A 46 19.25 -7.37 3.43
N THR A 47 19.94 -6.27 3.74
CA THR A 47 20.47 -5.31 2.76
C THR A 47 21.44 -5.94 1.75
N VAL A 48 22.45 -6.65 2.26
CA VAL A 48 23.50 -7.27 1.42
C VAL A 48 22.90 -8.43 0.62
N MET A 49 21.98 -9.18 1.22
CA MET A 49 21.23 -10.23 0.54
C MET A 49 20.44 -9.68 -0.66
N TYR A 50 19.72 -8.57 -0.50
CA TYR A 50 18.98 -7.98 -1.61
C TYR A 50 19.93 -7.47 -2.71
N ALA A 51 21.07 -6.87 -2.37
CA ALA A 51 22.05 -6.42 -3.36
C ALA A 51 22.62 -7.59 -4.19
N GLU A 52 22.97 -8.71 -3.53
CA GLU A 52 23.41 -9.93 -4.20
C GLU A 52 22.30 -10.57 -5.03
N LEU A 53 21.07 -10.55 -4.55
CA LEU A 53 19.89 -11.05 -5.27
C LEU A 53 19.63 -10.24 -6.55
N PHE A 54 19.78 -8.91 -6.51
CA PHE A 54 19.63 -8.05 -7.69
C PHE A 54 20.69 -8.30 -8.76
N LEU A 55 21.90 -8.70 -8.37
CA LEU A 55 23.00 -8.98 -9.30
C LEU A 55 22.95 -10.40 -9.87
N SER A 56 22.48 -11.37 -9.08
CA SER A 56 22.54 -12.79 -9.42
C SER A 56 21.30 -13.35 -10.11
N LEU A 57 20.10 -12.81 -9.83
CA LEU A 57 18.85 -13.37 -10.37
C LEU A 57 18.42 -12.76 -11.69
N THR A 58 17.83 -13.60 -12.54
CA THR A 58 17.16 -13.18 -13.77
C THR A 58 15.69 -12.85 -13.52
N LYS A 59 15.13 -11.90 -14.28
CA LYS A 59 13.70 -11.49 -14.19
C LYS A 59 12.72 -12.67 -14.20
N THR A 60 12.96 -13.69 -15.02
CA THR A 60 12.07 -14.85 -15.17
C THR A 60 11.98 -15.68 -13.89
N GLN A 61 13.12 -15.97 -13.26
CA GLN A 61 13.20 -16.71 -11.99
C GLN A 61 12.47 -15.96 -10.87
N VAL A 62 12.66 -14.64 -10.78
CA VAL A 62 11.96 -13.81 -9.80
C VAL A 62 10.45 -13.84 -10.03
N GLN A 63 10.01 -13.80 -11.29
CA GLN A 63 8.59 -13.84 -11.62
C GLN A 63 7.95 -15.19 -11.28
N GLU A 64 8.66 -16.30 -11.48
CA GLU A 64 8.22 -17.64 -11.12
C GLU A 64 8.07 -17.79 -9.60
N GLU A 65 9.09 -17.41 -8.83
CA GLU A 65 9.03 -17.41 -7.36
C GLU A 65 7.95 -16.48 -6.83
N PHE A 66 7.81 -15.30 -7.42
CA PHE A 66 6.74 -14.37 -7.06
C PHE A 66 5.36 -14.97 -7.31
N ASN A 67 5.15 -15.64 -8.44
CA ASN A 67 3.89 -16.30 -8.75
C ASN A 67 3.63 -17.49 -7.83
N HIS A 68 4.67 -18.23 -7.44
CA HIS A 68 4.59 -19.33 -6.49
C HIS A 68 4.18 -18.82 -5.09
N ILE A 69 4.83 -17.79 -4.57
CA ILE A 69 4.45 -17.18 -3.29
C ILE A 69 3.03 -16.59 -3.37
N GLN A 70 2.70 -15.97 -4.51
CA GLN A 70 1.38 -15.41 -4.72
C GLN A 70 0.30 -16.49 -4.70
N SER A 71 0.52 -17.67 -5.27
CA SER A 71 -0.49 -18.74 -5.32
C SER A 71 -0.85 -19.31 -3.95
N VAL A 72 0.09 -19.28 -2.99
CA VAL A 72 -0.14 -19.74 -1.60
C VAL A 72 -1.20 -18.90 -0.89
N ILE A 73 -1.25 -17.61 -1.18
CA ILE A 73 -2.21 -16.70 -0.55
C ILE A 73 -3.50 -16.72 -1.36
N SER A 74 -4.65 -16.90 -0.71
CA SER A 74 -5.96 -16.78 -1.35
C SER A 74 -6.14 -15.42 -2.05
N ALA A 75 -6.67 -15.42 -3.27
CA ALA A 75 -6.77 -14.20 -4.08
C ALA A 75 -7.82 -13.20 -3.53
N ASP A 76 -8.83 -13.70 -2.80
CA ASP A 76 -10.04 -12.95 -2.47
C ASP A 76 -10.22 -12.79 -0.95
N LEU A 77 -9.27 -12.14 -0.26
CA LEU A 77 -9.35 -11.95 1.19
C LEU A 77 -10.14 -10.70 1.60
N LEU A 78 -10.13 -9.66 0.76
CA LEU A 78 -10.83 -8.41 1.08
C LEU A 78 -12.33 -8.49 0.85
N ARG A 79 -12.82 -9.25 -0.14
CA ARG A 79 -14.27 -9.34 -0.39
C ARG A 79 -15.02 -9.97 0.79
N PRO A 80 -14.59 -11.13 1.34
CA PRO A 80 -15.20 -11.71 2.53
C PRO A 80 -15.18 -10.76 3.73
N ALA A 81 -14.07 -10.04 3.94
CA ALA A 81 -13.97 -9.07 5.01
C ALA A 81 -15.03 -7.95 4.89
N TYR A 82 -15.28 -7.46 3.66
CA TYR A 82 -16.32 -6.47 3.40
C TYR A 82 -17.73 -7.04 3.61
N TYR A 83 -17.97 -8.30 3.23
CA TYR A 83 -19.24 -8.97 3.50
C TYR A 83 -19.49 -9.24 4.98
N LYS A 84 -18.44 -9.43 5.80
CA LYS A 84 -18.58 -9.52 7.27
C LYS A 84 -18.97 -8.19 7.89
N ILE A 85 -18.52 -7.07 7.32
CA ILE A 85 -18.82 -5.72 7.82
C ILE A 85 -20.23 -5.28 7.41
N VAL A 86 -20.66 -5.64 6.20
CA VAL A 86 -21.88 -5.11 5.60
C VAL A 86 -22.94 -6.21 5.46
N ASN A 87 -24.09 -6.01 6.12
CA ASN A 87 -25.22 -6.95 6.10
C ASN A 87 -26.06 -6.92 4.81
N PHE A 88 -25.78 -6.00 3.88
CA PHE A 88 -26.57 -5.76 2.67
C PHE A 88 -25.70 -5.54 1.41
N HIS A 89 -26.19 -6.01 0.27
CA HIS A 89 -25.42 -6.03 -1.00
C HIS A 89 -25.12 -4.64 -1.55
N GLU A 90 -26.03 -3.65 -1.42
CA GLU A 90 -25.79 -2.28 -1.90
C GLU A 90 -24.67 -1.58 -1.13
N GLY A 91 -24.53 -1.90 0.15
CA GLY A 91 -23.51 -1.33 1.02
C GLY A 91 -22.13 -1.83 0.64
N PHE A 92 -22.03 -3.08 0.20
CA PHE A 92 -20.80 -3.62 -0.36
C PHE A 92 -20.34 -2.80 -1.57
N TYR A 93 -21.24 -2.50 -2.51
CA TYR A 93 -20.89 -1.68 -3.69
C TYR A 93 -20.46 -0.27 -3.33
N THR A 94 -21.18 0.37 -2.40
CA THR A 94 -20.89 1.73 -1.94
C THR A 94 -19.55 1.81 -1.21
N LEU A 95 -19.33 0.91 -0.25
CA LEU A 95 -18.10 0.85 0.55
C LEU A 95 -16.90 0.53 -0.33
N ARG A 96 -17.06 -0.42 -1.26
CA ARG A 96 -16.04 -0.73 -2.27
C ARG A 96 -15.70 0.50 -3.12
N ARG A 97 -16.70 1.22 -3.64
CA ARG A 97 -16.48 2.41 -4.45
C ARG A 97 -15.70 3.48 -3.67
N GLN A 98 -16.15 3.78 -2.45
CA GLN A 98 -15.53 4.81 -1.61
C GLN A 98 -14.09 4.45 -1.21
N PHE A 99 -13.84 3.18 -0.91
CA PHE A 99 -12.49 2.70 -0.64
C PHE A 99 -11.58 2.85 -1.87
N ILE A 100 -12.04 2.44 -3.06
CA ILE A 100 -11.23 2.57 -4.29
C ILE A 100 -10.95 4.04 -4.60
N THR A 101 -11.94 4.93 -4.48
CA THR A 101 -11.76 6.36 -4.78
C THR A 101 -10.82 7.04 -3.78
N SER A 102 -11.01 6.80 -2.49
CA SER A 102 -10.13 7.38 -1.45
C SER A 102 -8.70 6.86 -1.56
N TYR A 103 -8.53 5.56 -1.85
CA TYR A 103 -7.22 4.97 -2.07
C TYR A 103 -6.53 5.54 -3.32
N ALA A 104 -7.26 5.70 -4.43
CA ALA A 104 -6.72 6.29 -5.66
C ALA A 104 -6.24 7.73 -5.45
N VAL A 105 -7.04 8.55 -4.78
CA VAL A 105 -6.69 9.95 -4.45
C VAL A 105 -5.45 9.97 -3.57
N LEU A 106 -5.44 9.19 -2.48
CA LEU A 106 -4.29 9.13 -1.56
C LEU A 106 -3.01 8.69 -2.29
N CYS A 107 -3.09 7.67 -3.15
CA CYS A 107 -1.93 7.23 -3.93
C CYS A 107 -1.39 8.33 -4.85
N THR A 108 -2.30 9.05 -5.50
CA THR A 108 -1.93 10.12 -6.43
C THR A 108 -1.29 11.30 -5.70
N THR A 109 -1.90 11.77 -4.61
CA THR A 109 -1.45 12.97 -3.89
C THR A 109 -0.23 12.70 -3.01
N SER A 110 -0.26 11.66 -2.19
CA SER A 110 0.79 11.42 -1.18
C SER A 110 1.98 10.61 -1.69
N GLN A 111 1.74 9.61 -2.55
CA GLN A 111 2.81 8.70 -2.98
C GLN A 111 3.49 9.21 -4.24
N TYR A 112 2.71 9.66 -5.23
CA TYR A 112 3.28 10.09 -6.51
C TYR A 112 3.78 11.54 -6.49
N ILE A 113 2.99 12.47 -5.92
CA ILE A 113 3.34 13.90 -5.97
C ILE A 113 4.28 14.29 -4.82
N LEU A 114 3.96 13.89 -3.59
CA LEU A 114 4.79 14.21 -2.42
C LEU A 114 5.98 13.25 -2.24
N GLY A 115 5.97 12.09 -2.92
CA GLY A 115 7.09 11.16 -2.90
C GLY A 115 7.32 10.45 -1.56
N ILE A 116 6.27 10.28 -0.73
CA ILE A 116 6.40 9.59 0.56
C ILE A 116 6.67 8.09 0.31
N GLY A 117 7.94 7.68 0.51
CA GLY A 117 8.46 6.34 0.22
C GLY A 117 8.83 5.48 1.44
N ASP A 118 8.34 5.79 2.64
CA ASP A 118 8.53 4.95 3.84
C ASP A 118 7.22 4.27 4.22
N ARG A 119 6.99 3.06 3.66
CA ARG A 119 5.72 2.32 3.84
C ARG A 119 5.87 0.92 4.45
N HIS A 120 7.00 0.64 5.10
CA HIS A 120 7.07 -0.39 6.14
C HIS A 120 8.09 -0.02 7.22
N GLN A 121 7.73 -0.30 8.48
CA GLN A 121 8.53 -0.14 9.69
C GLN A 121 9.98 -0.61 9.50
N SER A 122 10.94 0.32 9.33
CA SER A 122 11.99 0.58 10.32
C SER A 122 13.10 1.51 9.77
N LYS A 123 13.28 2.66 10.44
CA LYS A 123 14.52 3.40 10.71
C LYS A 123 15.45 3.75 9.52
N TYR A 124 15.39 5.02 9.13
CA TYR A 124 16.50 5.95 8.80
C TYR A 124 17.61 5.57 7.80
N TYR A 125 17.62 4.37 7.22
CA TYR A 125 18.50 4.02 6.11
C TYR A 125 17.76 2.99 5.23
N LEU A 126 17.03 3.47 4.22
CA LEU A 126 16.37 2.60 3.25
C LEU A 126 17.46 1.94 2.39
N SER A 127 17.96 0.83 2.90
CA SER A 127 19.01 0.02 2.29
C SER A 127 18.58 -0.64 0.98
N VAL A 128 17.26 -0.73 0.74
CA VAL A 128 16.65 -1.26 -0.49
C VAL A 128 15.63 -0.23 -0.97
N PRO A 129 15.74 0.31 -2.20
CA PRO A 129 14.85 1.34 -2.70
C PRO A 129 13.42 0.81 -2.95
N GLU A 130 12.39 1.56 -2.54
CA GLU A 130 11.00 1.31 -2.98
C GLU A 130 10.88 1.75 -4.45
N LEU A 131 10.77 0.77 -5.36
CA LEU A 131 10.70 1.02 -6.81
C LEU A 131 9.28 1.27 -7.33
N ILE A 132 8.26 1.05 -6.49
CA ILE A 132 6.85 1.06 -6.89
C ILE A 132 6.20 2.36 -6.39
N PRO A 133 5.73 3.24 -7.28
CA PRO A 133 5.13 4.51 -6.88
C PRO A 133 3.73 4.34 -6.26
N ILE A 134 2.98 3.30 -6.67
CA ILE A 134 1.62 3.05 -6.19
C ILE A 134 1.48 1.58 -5.84
N ARG A 135 1.08 1.29 -4.60
CA ARG A 135 0.93 -0.08 -4.10
C ARG A 135 -0.39 -0.68 -4.59
N LEU A 136 -0.39 -1.31 -5.77
CA LEU A 136 -1.55 -2.05 -6.26
C LEU A 136 -1.34 -3.56 -6.05
N ILE A 137 -1.76 -4.05 -4.88
CA ILE A 137 -1.63 -5.47 -4.49
C ILE A 137 -2.71 -6.29 -5.18
N ARG A 138 -2.44 -7.58 -5.43
CA ARG A 138 -3.44 -8.55 -5.91
C ARG A 138 -4.79 -8.45 -5.16
N GLN A 139 -4.79 -8.29 -3.84
CA GLN A 139 -6.03 -8.16 -3.05
C GLN A 139 -6.87 -6.94 -3.46
N LEU A 140 -6.24 -5.82 -3.78
CA LEU A 140 -6.93 -4.61 -4.25
C LEU A 140 -7.47 -4.81 -5.66
N THR A 141 -6.68 -5.41 -6.56
CA THR A 141 -7.11 -5.79 -7.91
C THR A 141 -8.31 -6.73 -7.86
N GLN A 142 -8.30 -7.69 -6.93
CA GLN A 142 -9.39 -8.64 -6.75
C GLN A 142 -10.64 -8.04 -6.15
N LEU A 143 -10.53 -7.03 -5.28
CA LEU A 143 -11.69 -6.28 -4.80
C LEU A 143 -12.39 -5.52 -5.94
N ILE A 144 -11.63 -5.01 -6.91
CA ILE A 144 -12.14 -4.24 -8.05
C ILE A 144 -12.83 -5.15 -9.09
N SER A 145 -12.36 -6.39 -9.25
CA SER A 145 -12.98 -7.41 -10.11
C SER A 145 -14.48 -7.63 -9.81
N PRO A 146 -15.36 -7.86 -10.82
CA PRO A 146 -15.09 -8.01 -12.25
C PRO A 146 -15.01 -6.68 -13.03
N ILE A 147 -15.22 -5.54 -12.35
CA ILE A 147 -15.07 -4.24 -12.99
C ILE A 147 -13.59 -4.12 -13.37
N SER A 148 -13.30 -3.79 -14.62
CA SER A 148 -11.90 -3.58 -15.05
C SER A 148 -11.26 -2.51 -14.16
N THR A 149 -10.11 -2.83 -13.57
CA THR A 149 -9.30 -1.87 -12.78
C THR A 149 -8.99 -0.59 -13.57
N ALA A 150 -8.99 -0.69 -14.90
CA ALA A 150 -8.78 0.40 -15.82
C ALA A 150 -9.93 1.43 -15.87
N SER A 151 -11.11 1.18 -15.28
CA SER A 151 -12.19 2.17 -15.32
C SER A 151 -12.19 3.10 -14.10
N LEU A 152 -12.58 2.62 -12.92
CA LEU A 152 -12.81 3.52 -11.77
C LEU A 152 -11.52 4.07 -11.17
N PHE A 153 -10.52 3.21 -10.94
CA PHE A 153 -9.26 3.62 -10.32
C PHE A 153 -8.49 4.57 -11.25
N HIS A 154 -8.36 4.19 -12.52
CA HIS A 154 -7.67 5.00 -13.53
C HIS A 154 -8.38 6.34 -13.78
N ALA A 155 -9.71 6.35 -13.93
CA ALA A 155 -10.45 7.59 -14.10
C ALA A 155 -10.26 8.52 -12.90
N THR A 156 -10.35 7.99 -11.67
CA THR A 156 -10.13 8.80 -10.46
C THR A 156 -8.73 9.41 -10.46
N ILE A 157 -7.68 8.63 -10.77
CA ILE A 157 -6.31 9.14 -10.87
C ILE A 157 -6.18 10.26 -11.91
N ILE A 158 -6.76 10.08 -13.11
CA ILE A 158 -6.70 11.11 -14.16
C ILE A 158 -7.35 12.40 -13.69
N HIS A 159 -8.57 12.34 -13.13
CA HIS A 159 -9.27 13.53 -12.67
C HIS A 159 -8.51 14.22 -11.54
N THR A 160 -7.98 13.45 -10.58
CA THR A 160 -7.17 13.99 -9.49
C THR A 160 -5.87 14.63 -10.01
N MET A 161 -5.15 13.98 -10.94
CA MET A 161 -3.94 14.54 -11.53
C MET A 161 -4.19 15.81 -12.34
N ASN A 162 -5.27 15.85 -13.11
CA ASN A 162 -5.63 17.04 -13.88
C ASN A 162 -5.96 18.21 -12.94
N ALA A 163 -6.79 17.98 -11.93
CA ALA A 163 -7.14 19.00 -10.94
C ALA A 163 -5.91 19.54 -10.17
N LEU A 164 -4.93 18.68 -9.87
CA LEU A 164 -3.68 19.08 -9.20
C LEU A 164 -2.75 19.85 -10.13
N ARG A 165 -2.71 19.49 -11.43
CA ARG A 165 -1.92 20.22 -12.43
C ARG A 165 -2.49 21.61 -12.72
N GLU A 166 -3.81 21.73 -12.78
CA GLU A 166 -4.50 23.02 -12.98
C GLU A 166 -4.17 24.03 -11.89
N ASN A 167 -3.94 23.59 -10.65
CA ASN A 167 -3.60 24.44 -9.50
C ASN A 167 -2.17 24.19 -8.98
N SER A 168 -1.24 23.85 -9.88
CA SER A 168 0.12 23.47 -9.52
C SER A 168 0.92 24.60 -8.86
N ASP A 169 0.62 25.86 -9.18
CA ASP A 169 1.30 27.03 -8.62
C ASP A 169 1.15 27.11 -7.08
N LEU A 170 -0.05 26.85 -6.57
CA LEU A 170 -0.32 26.84 -5.13
C LEU A 170 0.40 25.69 -4.44
N LEU A 171 0.41 24.52 -5.07
CA LEU A 171 1.08 23.33 -4.53
C LEU A 171 2.60 23.52 -4.48
N LEU A 172 3.20 24.04 -5.55
CA LEU A 172 4.64 24.31 -5.59
C LEU A 172 5.03 25.39 -4.57
N SER A 173 4.22 26.43 -4.42
CA SER A 173 4.47 27.49 -3.44
C SER A 173 4.43 26.96 -2.00
N THR A 174 3.48 26.08 -1.68
CA THR A 174 3.40 25.46 -0.34
C THR A 174 4.54 24.46 -0.11
N MET A 175 4.89 23.63 -1.09
CA MET A 175 6.02 22.71 -0.98
C MET A 175 7.35 23.43 -0.82
N ASP A 176 7.56 24.57 -1.50
CA ASP A 176 8.79 25.36 -1.37
C ASP A 176 8.96 25.94 0.04
N VAL A 177 7.87 26.35 0.70
CA VAL A 177 7.89 26.76 2.11
C VAL A 177 8.30 25.59 3.01
N PHE A 178 7.73 24.40 2.81
CA PHE A 178 8.07 23.21 3.61
C PHE A 178 9.53 22.77 3.42
N ILE A 179 10.06 22.80 2.20
CA ILE A 179 11.46 22.42 1.92
C ILE A 179 12.44 23.39 2.59
N LYS A 180 12.07 24.67 2.69
CA LYS A 180 12.91 25.73 3.28
C LYS A 180 12.71 25.87 4.80
N GLU A 181 11.83 25.09 5.41
CA GLU A 181 11.55 25.19 6.84
C GLU A 181 12.69 24.56 7.67
N PRO A 182 13.37 25.33 8.54
CA PRO A 182 14.58 24.90 9.25
C PRO A 182 14.32 23.91 10.40
N LEU A 183 13.06 23.53 10.64
CA LEU A 183 12.70 22.55 11.67
C LEU A 183 13.02 21.09 11.27
N MET A 184 13.39 20.88 10.01
CA MET A 184 13.73 19.57 9.43
C MET A 184 15.25 19.29 9.39
N GLU A 185 16.09 20.26 9.79
CA GLU A 185 17.54 20.09 10.05
C GLU A 185 17.82 19.82 11.54
#